data_AF-A0A1U8IR98-F1
#
_entry.id   AF-A0A1U8IR98-F1
#
_cell.length_a   1.000
_cell.length_b   1.000
_cell.length_c   1.000
_cell.angle_alpha   90.00
_cell.angle_beta   90.00
_cell.angle_gamma   90.00
#
_symmetry.space_group_name_H-M   'P 1'
#
loop_
_entity.id
_entity.type
_entity.pdbx_description
1 polymer ?
#
loop_
_entity_poly.entity_id
_entity_poly.type
_entity_poly.pdbx_seq_one_letter_code
_entity_poly.pdbx_strand_id
1 'polypeptide(L)'
;MESSSTATARHTCLKLEIPSTDPLFVKGTWFDTHFHLSVTDGLRAWLCNATEEEVQERAAQWDQPVAEYIELAERYLEFQQPGSAYQFVDAGDDHKRLSWTFEREGTKLEWRWKFQPSNDSRKITAGILDFLMDANINLSEEVVRKTQSFEKLKLEAEKCLEQSERFTNEKMEFESEIYAKFLGVLNSKKAKLRELRDQLSKQEIAGKASVDEEESTDKTESYHSGSNAEESEEEADKKITSSSKDIPAGRGRGRKRATRK
;
A
#
# COMPACT_ATOMS: atom_id res chain seq x y z
N MET A 1 -44.22 -11.13 1.41
CA MET A 1 -43.49 -9.97 1.96
C MET A 1 -42.08 -10.05 1.42
N GLU A 2 -41.89 -9.50 0.23
CA GLU A 2 -40.56 -9.40 -0.37
C GLU A 2 -39.79 -8.34 0.40
N SER A 3 -38.66 -8.77 0.97
CA SER A 3 -37.65 -7.90 1.54
C SER A 3 -37.07 -7.05 0.41
N SER A 4 -37.63 -5.86 0.22
CA SER A 4 -36.98 -4.79 -0.53
C SER A 4 -35.70 -4.43 0.22
N SER A 5 -34.60 -5.04 -0.22
CA SER A 5 -33.26 -4.55 0.03
C SER A 5 -33.25 -3.11 -0.48
N THR A 6 -33.24 -2.13 0.42
CA THR A 6 -33.01 -0.74 0.03
C THR A 6 -31.59 -0.65 -0.51
N ALA A 7 -31.44 -0.85 -1.82
CA ALA A 7 -30.18 -0.70 -2.52
C ALA A 7 -29.61 0.69 -2.17
N THR A 8 -28.39 0.70 -1.63
CA THR A 8 -27.75 1.94 -1.19
C THR A 8 -27.35 2.72 -2.44
N ALA A 9 -28.08 3.80 -2.73
CA ALA A 9 -27.80 4.61 -3.91
C ALA A 9 -26.44 5.32 -3.76
N ARG A 10 -25.59 5.18 -4.77
CA ARG A 10 -24.33 5.93 -4.87
C ARG A 10 -24.59 7.28 -5.51
N HIS A 11 -23.76 8.27 -5.20
CA HIS A 11 -23.98 9.63 -5.65
C HIS A 11 -22.70 10.25 -6.19
N THR A 12 -22.81 10.97 -7.29
CA THR A 12 -21.71 11.77 -7.86
C THR A 12 -22.20 13.19 -8.12
N CYS A 13 -21.29 14.15 -8.09
CA CYS A 13 -21.57 15.50 -8.56
C CYS A 13 -20.34 16.11 -9.22
N LEU A 14 -20.43 16.31 -10.53
CA LEU A 14 -19.35 16.81 -11.36
C LEU A 14 -19.66 18.23 -11.83
N LYS A 15 -18.70 19.13 -11.65
CA LYS A 15 -18.64 20.38 -12.42
C LYS A 15 -18.03 20.04 -13.79
N LEU A 16 -18.90 19.91 -14.79
CA LEU A 16 -18.52 19.55 -16.15
C LEU A 16 -18.09 20.79 -16.92
N GLU A 17 -16.87 20.76 -17.45
CA GLU A 17 -16.32 21.84 -18.27
C GLU A 17 -16.37 21.44 -19.75
N ILE A 18 -17.19 22.17 -20.52
CA ILE A 18 -17.33 21.96 -21.96
C ILE A 18 -16.71 23.17 -22.67
N PRO A 19 -15.85 22.96 -23.69
CA PRO A 19 -15.27 24.06 -24.44
C PRO A 19 -16.35 25.00 -24.99
N SER A 20 -16.14 26.31 -24.82
CA SER A 20 -16.99 27.37 -25.38
C SER A 20 -18.40 27.50 -24.77
N THR A 21 -18.67 26.86 -23.62
CA THR A 21 -19.90 27.08 -22.85
C THR A 21 -19.58 27.31 -21.37
N ASP A 22 -20.54 27.88 -20.64
CA ASP A 22 -20.47 27.94 -19.18
C ASP A 22 -20.45 26.52 -18.59
N PRO A 23 -19.79 26.32 -17.43
CA PRO A 23 -19.72 25.03 -16.79
C PRO A 23 -21.12 24.57 -16.32
N LEU A 24 -21.34 23.26 -16.40
CA LEU A 24 -22.58 22.63 -15.95
C LEU A 24 -22.32 21.82 -14.69
N PHE A 25 -23.31 21.73 -13.81
CA PHE A 25 -23.25 20.82 -12.68
C PHE A 25 -24.12 19.60 -12.98
N VAL A 26 -23.51 18.41 -12.93
CA VAL A 26 -24.16 17.12 -13.20
C VAL A 26 -24.14 16.31 -11.92
N LYS A 27 -25.31 16.09 -11.33
CA LYS A 27 -25.50 15.18 -10.19
C LYS A 27 -26.03 13.84 -10.69
N GLY A 28 -25.33 12.76 -10.35
CA GLY A 28 -25.78 11.40 -10.59
C GLY A 28 -26.24 10.72 -9.30
N THR A 29 -27.34 9.99 -9.39
CA THR A 29 -27.80 9.04 -8.38
C THR A 29 -27.83 7.66 -9.04
N TRP A 30 -26.97 6.77 -8.57
CA TRP A 30 -26.66 5.50 -9.21
C TRP A 30 -27.21 4.34 -8.38
N PHE A 31 -27.91 3.44 -9.05
CA PHE A 31 -28.39 2.18 -8.50
C PHE A 31 -27.73 1.03 -9.27
N ASP A 32 -27.93 -0.20 -8.83
CA ASP A 32 -27.28 -1.36 -9.46
C ASP A 32 -27.88 -1.70 -10.84
N THR A 33 -29.11 -1.25 -11.12
CA THR A 33 -29.83 -1.54 -12.37
C THR A 33 -30.23 -0.31 -13.18
N HIS A 34 -30.19 0.88 -12.58
CA HIS A 34 -30.67 2.11 -13.19
C HIS A 34 -29.99 3.35 -12.58
N PHE A 35 -30.27 4.54 -13.12
CA PHE A 35 -29.72 5.78 -12.58
C PHE A 35 -30.61 7.00 -12.87
N HIS A 36 -30.46 8.03 -12.05
CA HIS A 36 -31.09 9.33 -12.26
C HIS A 36 -30.00 10.41 -12.36
N LEU A 37 -30.06 11.24 -13.40
CA LEU A 37 -29.15 12.35 -13.61
C LEU A 37 -29.91 13.68 -13.55
N SER A 38 -29.32 14.64 -12.88
CA SER A 38 -29.78 16.03 -12.83
C SER A 38 -28.68 16.96 -13.31
N VAL A 39 -28.97 17.80 -14.29
CA VAL A 39 -28.02 18.77 -14.85
C VAL A 39 -28.55 20.18 -14.61
N THR A 40 -27.69 21.12 -14.22
CA THR A 40 -28.05 22.54 -14.11
C THR A 40 -26.93 23.43 -14.67
N ASP A 41 -27.32 24.50 -15.36
CA ASP A 41 -26.43 25.61 -15.75
C ASP A 41 -26.49 26.76 -14.72
N GLY A 42 -27.21 26.58 -13.60
CA GLY A 42 -27.47 27.58 -12.58
C GLY A 42 -28.77 28.36 -12.79
N LEU A 43 -29.29 28.43 -14.02
CA LEU A 43 -30.56 29.10 -14.35
C LEU A 43 -31.67 28.09 -14.66
N ARG A 44 -31.35 27.10 -15.50
CA ARG A 44 -32.23 26.02 -15.95
C ARG A 44 -31.66 24.69 -15.49
N ALA A 45 -32.57 23.74 -15.27
CA ALA A 45 -32.21 22.38 -14.95
C ALA A 45 -32.89 21.38 -15.87
N TRP A 46 -32.24 20.26 -16.09
CA TRP A 46 -32.74 19.14 -16.88
C TRP A 46 -32.55 17.84 -16.12
N LEU A 47 -33.46 16.90 -16.33
CA LEU A 47 -33.52 15.63 -15.62
C LEU A 47 -33.50 14.47 -16.61
N CYS A 48 -32.88 13.38 -16.23
CA CYS A 48 -32.93 12.11 -16.93
C CYS A 48 -33.13 11.02 -15.90
N ASN A 49 -34.28 10.35 -15.95
CA ASN A 49 -34.56 9.19 -15.11
C ASN A 49 -34.48 7.97 -16.00
N ALA A 50 -33.31 7.35 -16.09
CA ALA A 50 -33.11 6.17 -16.92
C ALA A 50 -33.68 4.97 -16.17
N THR A 51 -34.71 4.32 -16.71
CA THR A 51 -35.32 3.14 -16.05
C THR A 51 -34.45 1.91 -16.22
N GLU A 52 -34.70 0.87 -15.43
CA GLU A 52 -33.97 -0.40 -15.54
C GLU A 52 -34.07 -1.00 -16.95
N GLU A 53 -35.24 -0.95 -17.58
CA GLU A 53 -35.45 -1.47 -18.93
C GLU A 53 -34.66 -0.67 -19.98
N GLU A 54 -34.66 0.66 -19.88
CA GLU A 54 -33.92 1.53 -20.80
C GLU A 54 -32.42 1.33 -20.66
N VAL A 55 -31.91 1.22 -19.43
CA VAL A 55 -30.50 0.96 -19.15
C VAL A 55 -30.11 -0.42 -19.66
N GLN A 56 -30.94 -1.43 -19.46
CA GLN A 56 -30.72 -2.79 -19.96
C GLN A 56 -30.67 -2.84 -21.49
N GLU A 57 -31.59 -2.16 -22.18
CA GLU A 57 -31.59 -2.07 -23.63
C GLU A 57 -30.31 -1.39 -24.14
N ARG A 58 -29.88 -0.31 -23.49
CA ARG A 58 -28.63 0.40 -23.85
C ARG A 58 -27.38 -0.42 -23.57
N ALA A 59 -27.33 -1.16 -22.47
CA ALA A 59 -26.23 -2.05 -22.17
C ALA A 59 -26.14 -3.17 -23.22
N ALA A 60 -27.28 -3.75 -23.62
CA ALA A 60 -27.35 -4.77 -24.65
C ALA A 60 -26.88 -4.28 -26.04
N GLN A 61 -27.13 -3.00 -26.39
CA GLN A 61 -26.64 -2.42 -27.64
C GLN A 61 -25.11 -2.42 -27.77
N TRP A 62 -24.37 -2.50 -26.65
CA TRP A 62 -22.91 -2.57 -26.62
C TRP A 62 -22.41 -3.93 -26.13
N ASP A 63 -23.27 -4.96 -26.13
CA ASP A 63 -22.96 -6.32 -25.68
C ASP A 63 -22.24 -6.35 -24.31
N GLN A 64 -22.70 -5.51 -23.37
CA GLN A 64 -22.07 -5.39 -22.04
C GLN A 64 -23.08 -5.67 -20.91
N PRO A 65 -22.62 -6.16 -19.74
CA PRO A 65 -23.44 -6.26 -18.55
C PRO A 65 -23.96 -4.90 -18.07
N VAL A 66 -25.17 -4.87 -17.51
CA VAL A 66 -25.79 -3.64 -16.96
C VAL A 66 -24.89 -2.99 -15.91
N ALA A 67 -24.31 -3.79 -15.01
CA ALA A 67 -23.39 -3.30 -13.98
C ALA A 67 -22.18 -2.56 -14.59
N GLU A 68 -21.53 -3.13 -15.61
CA GLU A 68 -20.39 -2.50 -16.28
C GLU A 68 -20.78 -1.20 -17.00
N TYR A 69 -21.97 -1.16 -17.62
CA TYR A 69 -22.47 0.06 -18.26
C TYR A 69 -22.71 1.19 -17.25
N ILE A 70 -23.28 0.86 -16.09
CA ILE A 70 -23.53 1.82 -15.01
C ILE A 70 -22.21 2.28 -14.40
N GLU A 71 -21.29 1.37 -14.08
CA GLU A 71 -19.96 1.72 -13.55
C GLU A 71 -19.17 2.60 -14.51
N LEU A 72 -19.28 2.36 -15.82
CA LEU A 72 -18.68 3.20 -16.85
C LEU A 72 -19.29 4.61 -16.81
N ALA A 73 -20.60 4.73 -16.75
CA ALA A 73 -21.29 6.01 -16.68
C ALA A 73 -20.97 6.77 -15.38
N GLU A 74 -20.97 6.06 -14.25
CA GLU A 74 -20.62 6.57 -12.93
C GLU A 74 -19.20 7.14 -12.96
N ARG A 75 -18.20 6.38 -13.43
CA ARG A 75 -16.80 6.83 -13.50
C ARG A 75 -16.61 8.10 -14.36
N TYR A 76 -17.32 8.18 -15.48
CA TYR A 76 -17.21 9.32 -16.41
C TYR A 76 -17.94 10.58 -15.93
N LEU A 77 -18.90 10.43 -15.01
CA LEU A 77 -19.65 11.52 -14.40
C LEU A 77 -19.29 11.76 -12.93
N GLU A 78 -18.41 10.95 -12.35
CA GLU A 78 -17.74 11.22 -11.09
C GLU A 78 -16.58 12.20 -11.31
N PHE A 79 -15.76 11.91 -12.33
CA PHE A 79 -14.68 12.78 -12.76
C PHE A 79 -14.67 12.89 -14.28
N GLN A 80 -14.51 14.11 -14.78
CA GLN A 80 -14.35 14.35 -16.21
C GLN A 80 -13.08 13.67 -16.72
N GLN A 81 -13.24 12.72 -17.65
CA GLN A 81 -12.14 11.87 -18.12
C GLN A 81 -11.24 12.60 -19.14
N PRO A 82 -9.91 12.59 -18.96
CA PRO A 82 -8.98 13.12 -19.96
C PRO A 82 -9.14 12.42 -21.31
N GLY A 83 -9.08 13.18 -22.40
CA GLY A 83 -9.19 12.65 -23.77
C GLY A 83 -10.62 12.34 -24.25
N SER A 84 -11.62 12.47 -23.38
CA SER A 84 -13.03 12.30 -23.72
C SER A 84 -13.66 13.63 -24.12
N ALA A 85 -14.40 13.65 -25.23
CA ALA A 85 -15.10 14.84 -25.69
C ALA A 85 -16.52 14.87 -25.14
N TYR A 86 -16.78 15.74 -24.16
CA TYR A 86 -18.10 15.93 -23.57
C TYR A 86 -18.91 16.98 -24.32
N GLN A 87 -20.21 16.77 -24.43
CA GLN A 87 -21.14 17.66 -25.11
C GLN A 87 -22.49 17.72 -24.37
N PHE A 88 -23.08 18.92 -24.34
CA PHE A 88 -24.43 19.13 -23.84
C PHE A 88 -25.20 20.01 -24.83
N VAL A 89 -25.89 19.34 -25.77
CA VAL A 89 -26.46 19.98 -26.96
C VAL A 89 -27.97 19.91 -26.99
N ASP A 90 -28.59 20.75 -27.81
CA ASP A 90 -30.03 20.72 -28.03
C ASP A 90 -30.49 19.42 -28.70
N ALA A 91 -31.59 18.85 -28.20
CA ALA A 91 -32.16 17.60 -28.69
C ALA A 91 -33.62 17.75 -29.18
N GLY A 92 -34.10 18.99 -29.36
CA GLY A 92 -35.47 19.30 -29.75
C GLY A 92 -36.46 19.24 -28.57
N ASP A 93 -37.60 19.92 -28.72
CA ASP A 93 -38.68 19.99 -27.72
C ASP A 93 -38.18 20.43 -26.32
N ASP A 94 -37.29 21.43 -26.26
CA ASP A 94 -36.61 21.91 -25.05
C ASP A 94 -35.77 20.86 -24.29
N HIS A 95 -35.58 19.68 -24.88
CA HIS A 95 -34.72 18.66 -24.33
C HIS A 95 -33.25 18.95 -24.64
N LYS A 96 -32.39 18.43 -23.78
CA LYS A 96 -30.94 18.44 -23.98
C LYS A 96 -30.42 17.02 -24.12
N ARG A 97 -29.24 16.87 -24.72
CA ARG A 97 -28.53 15.60 -24.80
C ARG A 97 -27.15 15.79 -24.20
N LEU A 98 -26.88 15.04 -23.12
CA LEU A 98 -25.53 14.87 -22.61
C LEU A 98 -24.89 13.69 -23.33
N SER A 99 -23.70 13.89 -23.86
CA SER A 99 -22.89 12.81 -24.39
C SER A 99 -21.42 12.98 -24.09
N TRP A 100 -20.70 11.86 -24.12
CA TRP A 100 -19.25 11.86 -24.15
C TRP A 100 -18.71 10.70 -24.98
N THR A 101 -17.52 10.88 -25.52
CA THR A 101 -16.83 9.83 -26.26
C THR A 101 -15.88 9.06 -25.38
N PHE A 102 -15.77 7.75 -25.57
CA PHE A 102 -14.76 6.90 -24.94
C PHE A 102 -14.22 5.89 -25.94
N GLU A 103 -13.09 5.28 -25.63
CA GLU A 103 -12.47 4.24 -26.47
C GLU A 103 -12.63 2.87 -25.81
N ARG A 104 -13.03 1.88 -26.60
CA ARG A 104 -13.10 0.48 -26.20
C ARG A 104 -12.60 -0.39 -27.34
N GLU A 105 -11.59 -1.22 -27.07
CA GLU A 105 -11.01 -2.16 -28.04
C GLU A 105 -10.58 -1.49 -29.37
N GLY A 106 -10.02 -0.27 -29.29
CA GLY A 106 -9.60 0.50 -30.47
C GLY A 106 -10.74 1.19 -31.23
N THR A 107 -11.97 1.10 -30.75
CA THR A 107 -13.15 1.76 -31.34
C THR A 107 -13.60 2.93 -30.45
N LYS A 108 -13.82 4.09 -31.07
CA LYS A 108 -14.37 5.26 -30.39
C LYS A 108 -15.89 5.19 -30.37
N LEU A 109 -16.47 5.08 -29.18
CA LEU A 109 -17.91 5.03 -28.92
C LEU A 109 -18.40 6.33 -28.28
N GLU A 110 -19.70 6.57 -28.34
CA GLU A 110 -20.36 7.73 -27.72
C GLU A 110 -21.46 7.27 -26.76
N TRP A 111 -21.29 7.57 -25.47
CA TRP A 111 -22.35 7.44 -24.49
C TRP A 111 -23.26 8.66 -24.57
N ARG A 112 -24.58 8.47 -24.59
CA ARG A 112 -25.52 9.59 -24.76
C ARG A 112 -26.89 9.33 -24.15
N TRP A 113 -27.41 10.33 -23.44
CA TRP A 113 -28.76 10.32 -22.87
C TRP A 113 -29.51 11.63 -23.10
N LYS A 114 -30.82 11.52 -23.26
CA LYS A 114 -31.74 12.66 -23.45
C LYS A 114 -32.28 13.10 -22.09
N PHE A 115 -32.33 14.41 -21.90
CA PHE A 115 -32.76 15.06 -20.67
C PHE A 115 -33.96 15.94 -20.95
N GLN A 116 -34.98 15.83 -20.12
CA GLN A 116 -36.17 16.68 -20.17
C GLN A 116 -35.97 17.93 -19.31
N PRO A 117 -36.53 19.09 -19.71
CA PRO A 117 -36.47 20.29 -18.89
C PRO A 117 -37.21 20.07 -17.56
N SER A 118 -36.65 20.59 -16.46
CA SER A 118 -37.30 20.56 -15.16
C SER A 118 -38.38 21.63 -15.06
N ASN A 119 -39.54 21.25 -14.53
CA ASN A 119 -40.62 22.19 -14.19
C ASN A 119 -40.21 23.19 -13.09
N ASP A 120 -39.27 22.80 -12.22
CA ASP A 120 -38.77 23.64 -11.14
C ASP A 120 -37.23 23.60 -11.12
N SER A 121 -36.64 24.44 -11.97
CA SER A 121 -35.18 24.54 -12.08
C SER A 121 -34.53 25.04 -10.78
N ARG A 122 -35.23 25.90 -10.02
CA ARG A 122 -34.74 26.42 -8.75
C ARG A 122 -34.56 25.30 -7.73
N LYS A 123 -35.56 24.43 -7.61
CA LYS A 123 -35.50 23.30 -6.67
C LYS A 123 -34.38 22.32 -7.02
N ILE A 124 -34.16 22.04 -8.30
CA ILE A 124 -33.07 21.15 -8.71
C ILE A 124 -31.70 21.77 -8.42
N THR A 125 -31.50 23.05 -8.78
CA THR A 125 -30.25 23.76 -8.48
C THR A 125 -29.99 23.84 -6.97
N ALA A 126 -31.00 24.19 -6.17
CA ALA A 126 -30.88 24.20 -4.71
C ALA A 126 -30.52 22.81 -4.17
N GLY A 127 -31.19 21.75 -4.62
CA GLY A 127 -30.90 20.38 -4.17
C GLY A 127 -29.52 19.86 -4.59
N ILE A 128 -28.93 20.36 -5.68
CA ILE A 128 -27.53 20.09 -6.04
C ILE A 128 -26.58 20.85 -5.10
N LEU A 129 -26.88 22.12 -4.81
CA LEU A 129 -26.08 22.92 -3.87
C LEU A 129 -26.12 22.36 -2.45
N ASP A 130 -27.30 21.99 -1.95
CA ASP A 130 -27.48 21.35 -0.63
C ASP A 130 -26.65 20.07 -0.54
N PHE A 131 -26.72 19.22 -1.57
CA PHE A 131 -25.89 18.01 -1.65
C PHE A 131 -24.39 18.32 -1.59
N LEU A 132 -23.92 19.33 -2.33
CA LEU A 132 -22.51 19.73 -2.32
C LEU A 132 -22.08 20.30 -0.97
N MET A 133 -22.94 21.08 -0.31
CA MET A 133 -22.68 21.65 1.01
C MET A 133 -22.61 20.56 2.08
N ASP A 134 -23.56 19.63 2.09
CA ASP A 134 -23.57 18.48 3.00
C ASP A 134 -22.33 17.61 2.81
N ALA A 135 -21.98 17.29 1.55
CA ALA A 135 -20.77 16.55 1.23
C ALA A 135 -19.49 17.27 1.70
N ASN A 136 -19.44 18.60 1.56
CA ASN A 136 -18.30 19.40 2.01
C ASN A 136 -18.16 19.40 3.54
N ILE A 137 -19.27 19.53 4.28
CA ILE A 137 -19.28 19.45 5.74
C ILE A 137 -18.78 18.08 6.20
N ASN A 138 -19.35 17.00 5.66
CA ASN A 138 -18.97 15.63 6.01
C ASN A 138 -17.48 15.35 5.70
N LEU A 139 -17.00 15.77 4.53
CA LEU A 139 -15.60 15.61 4.15
C LEU A 139 -14.67 16.40 5.08
N SER A 140 -15.05 17.64 5.44
CA SER A 140 -14.28 18.48 6.35
C SER A 140 -14.16 17.85 7.74
N GLU A 141 -15.26 17.31 8.28
CA GLU A 141 -15.26 16.58 9.54
C GLU A 141 -14.37 15.32 9.47
N GLU A 142 -14.47 14.56 8.38
CA GLU A 142 -13.64 13.36 8.19
C GLU A 142 -12.16 13.68 8.10
N VAL A 143 -11.79 14.77 7.40
CA VAL A 143 -10.40 15.25 7.32
C VAL A 143 -9.87 15.63 8.70
N VAL A 144 -10.64 16.37 9.50
CA VAL A 144 -10.26 16.73 10.88
C VAL A 144 -10.03 15.47 11.71
N ARG A 145 -10.99 14.54 11.70
CA ARG A 145 -10.92 13.29 12.46
C ARG A 145 -9.71 12.44 12.04
N LYS A 146 -9.47 12.27 10.73
CA LYS A 146 -8.33 11.51 10.22
C LYS A 146 -7.01 12.18 10.59
N THR A 147 -6.91 13.50 10.49
CA THR A 147 -5.70 14.26 10.86
C THR A 147 -5.35 14.07 12.34
N GLN A 148 -6.34 14.21 13.24
CA GLN A 148 -6.13 13.97 14.67
C GLN A 148 -5.67 12.54 14.97
N SER A 149 -6.27 11.54 14.31
CA SER A 149 -5.88 10.14 14.48
C SER A 149 -4.47 9.86 13.96
N PHE A 150 -4.08 10.50 12.85
CA PHE A 150 -2.76 10.39 12.27
C PHE A 150 -1.70 11.01 13.18
N GLU A 151 -1.94 12.19 13.73
CA GLU A 151 -1.04 12.84 14.69
C GLU A 151 -0.84 12.00 15.94
N LYS A 152 -1.92 11.43 16.50
CA LYS A 152 -1.85 10.53 17.65
C LYS A 152 -1.00 9.29 17.35
N LEU A 153 -1.23 8.65 16.21
CA LEU A 153 -0.48 7.46 15.80
C LEU A 153 1.00 7.78 15.56
N LYS A 154 1.29 8.94 14.98
CA LYS A 154 2.66 9.42 14.78
C LYS A 154 3.40 9.59 16.11
N LEU A 155 2.77 10.23 17.10
CA LEU A 155 3.34 10.39 18.44
C LEU A 155 3.61 9.05 19.13
N GLU A 156 2.69 8.09 18.97
CA GLU A 156 2.86 6.75 19.52
C GLU A 156 4.03 6.01 18.85
N ALA A 157 4.17 6.12 17.54
CA ALA A 157 5.30 5.54 16.80
C ALA A 157 6.65 6.15 17.22
N GLU A 158 6.72 7.48 17.41
CA GLU A 158 7.91 8.16 17.92
C GLU A 158 8.29 7.68 19.33
N LYS A 159 7.30 7.52 20.22
CA LYS A 159 7.53 6.98 21.56
C LYS A 159 8.03 5.54 21.53
N CYS A 160 7.47 4.68 20.67
CA CYS A 160 7.94 3.31 20.50
C CYS A 160 9.38 3.26 19.96
N LEU A 161 9.72 4.15 19.03
CA LEU A 161 11.09 4.26 18.49
C LEU A 161 12.08 4.65 19.61
N GLU A 162 11.76 5.68 20.38
CA GLU A 162 12.61 6.11 21.51
C GLU A 162 12.80 5.00 22.54
N GLN A 163 11.74 4.25 22.86
CA GLN A 163 11.84 3.10 23.76
C GLN A 163 12.71 1.99 23.18
N SER A 164 12.59 1.70 21.88
CA SER A 164 13.41 0.69 21.21
C SER A 164 14.90 1.06 21.21
N GLU A 165 15.22 2.33 20.97
CA GLU A 165 16.61 2.83 21.01
C GLU A 165 17.19 2.70 22.42
N ARG A 166 16.43 3.07 23.45
CA ARG A 166 16.83 2.90 24.86
C ARG A 166 17.10 1.44 25.19
N PHE A 167 16.17 0.53 24.87
CA PHE A 167 16.36 -0.90 25.13
C PHE A 167 17.55 -1.49 24.37
N THR A 168 17.82 -0.99 23.16
CA THR A 168 18.99 -1.44 22.39
C THR A 168 20.30 -1.04 23.07
N ASN A 169 20.37 0.18 23.60
CA ASN A 169 21.54 0.65 24.35
C ASN A 169 21.71 -0.12 25.66
N GLU A 170 20.64 -0.27 26.45
CA GLU A 170 20.65 -1.03 27.70
C GLU A 170 21.07 -2.50 27.47
N LYS A 171 20.58 -3.12 26.39
CA LYS A 171 21.00 -4.47 25.98
C LYS A 171 22.51 -4.51 25.66
N MET A 172 23.03 -3.55 24.92
CA MET A 172 24.45 -3.49 24.55
C MET A 172 25.34 -3.33 25.79
N GLU A 173 24.95 -2.46 26.72
CA GLU A 173 25.65 -2.26 28.00
C GLU A 173 25.65 -3.55 28.83
N PHE A 174 24.48 -4.18 28.96
CA PHE A 174 24.34 -5.45 29.68
C PHE A 174 25.18 -6.57 29.08
N GLU A 175 25.17 -6.73 27.75
CA GLU A 175 25.99 -7.71 27.05
C GLU A 175 27.48 -7.47 27.32
N SER A 176 27.94 -6.22 27.21
CA SER A 176 29.33 -5.83 27.51
C SER A 176 29.75 -6.20 28.93
N GLU A 177 28.92 -5.90 29.93
CA GLU A 177 29.20 -6.25 31.33
C GLU A 177 29.27 -7.77 31.56
N ILE A 178 28.35 -8.53 30.96
CA ILE A 178 28.34 -10.00 31.06
C ILE A 178 29.57 -10.60 30.40
N TYR A 179 29.94 -10.14 29.20
CA TYR A 179 31.14 -10.59 28.50
C TYR A 179 32.40 -10.29 29.31
N ALA A 180 32.51 -9.11 29.93
CA ALA A 180 33.62 -8.75 30.79
C ALA A 180 33.73 -9.68 32.03
N LYS A 181 32.61 -9.96 32.70
CA LYS A 181 32.56 -10.91 33.83
C LYS A 181 32.97 -12.31 33.39
N PHE A 182 32.47 -12.78 32.25
CA PHE A 182 32.80 -14.10 31.70
C PHE A 182 34.30 -14.22 31.37
N LEU A 183 34.87 -13.21 30.72
CA LEU A 183 36.31 -13.10 30.47
C LEU A 183 37.12 -13.14 31.77
N GLY A 184 36.66 -12.46 32.83
CA GLY A 184 37.27 -12.51 34.16
C GLY A 184 37.32 -13.93 34.73
N VAL A 185 36.20 -14.66 34.68
CA VAL A 185 36.13 -16.07 35.12
C VAL A 185 37.03 -16.97 34.28
N LEU A 186 37.00 -16.81 32.95
CA LEU A 186 37.81 -17.61 32.03
C LEU A 186 39.32 -17.38 32.26
N ASN A 187 39.72 -16.14 32.48
CA ASN A 187 41.10 -15.79 32.80
C ASN A 187 41.54 -16.34 34.17
N SER A 188 40.68 -16.26 35.19
CA SER A 188 40.93 -16.86 36.50
C SER A 188 41.13 -18.37 36.40
N LYS A 189 40.24 -19.06 35.67
CA LYS A 189 40.39 -20.51 35.39
C LYS A 189 41.68 -20.82 34.63
N LYS A 190 42.01 -20.03 33.60
CA LYS A 190 43.25 -20.19 32.82
C LYS A 190 44.49 -19.97 33.68
N ALA A 191 44.47 -18.98 34.57
CA ALA A 191 45.56 -18.74 35.52
C ALA A 191 45.72 -19.92 36.50
N LYS A 192 44.61 -20.44 37.04
CA LYS A 192 44.68 -21.60 37.95
C LYS A 192 45.19 -22.86 37.27
N LEU A 193 44.80 -23.11 36.01
CA LEU A 193 45.35 -24.21 35.23
C LEU A 193 46.85 -24.08 34.97
N ARG A 194 47.36 -22.86 34.74
CA ARG A 194 48.81 -22.63 34.62
C ARG A 194 49.52 -22.90 35.94
N GLU A 195 49.01 -22.36 37.05
CA GLU A 195 49.57 -22.57 38.39
C GLU A 195 49.64 -24.07 38.75
N LEU A 196 48.57 -24.83 38.49
CA LEU A 196 48.56 -26.27 38.74
C LEU A 196 49.56 -27.03 37.86
N ARG A 197 49.72 -26.63 36.59
CA ARG A 197 50.75 -27.21 35.70
C ARG A 197 52.16 -26.88 36.18
N ASP A 198 52.39 -25.67 36.68
CA ASP A 198 53.68 -25.24 37.22
C ASP A 198 54.02 -25.97 38.54
N GLN A 199 53.01 -26.26 39.37
CA GLN A 199 53.18 -27.07 40.58
C GLN A 199 53.52 -28.52 40.23
N LEU A 200 52.80 -29.12 39.28
CA LEU A 200 53.08 -30.48 38.78
C LEU A 200 54.48 -30.61 38.20
N SER A 201 54.90 -29.68 37.33
CA SER A 201 56.25 -29.71 36.75
C SER A 201 57.35 -29.53 37.80
N LYS A 202 57.16 -28.65 38.80
CA LYS A 202 58.11 -28.52 39.92
C LYS A 202 58.17 -29.77 40.79
N GLN A 203 57.05 -30.45 41.00
CA GLN A 203 57.01 -31.71 41.75
C GLN A 203 57.65 -32.86 40.97
N GLU A 204 57.52 -32.86 39.64
CA GLU A 204 58.19 -33.80 38.74
C GLU A 204 59.72 -33.56 38.71
N ILE A 205 60.17 -32.30 38.73
CA ILE A 205 61.59 -31.94 38.85
C ILE A 205 62.14 -32.27 40.25
N ALA A 206 61.36 -32.09 41.31
CA ALA A 206 61.73 -32.46 42.68
C ALA A 206 61.72 -33.98 42.92
N GLY A 207 60.91 -34.73 42.16
CA GLY A 207 60.91 -36.19 42.12
C GLY A 207 62.02 -36.79 41.24
N LYS A 208 62.61 -36.02 40.33
CA LYS A 208 63.66 -36.45 39.40
C LYS A 208 65.09 -36.23 39.92
N ALA A 209 65.26 -35.99 41.23
CA ALA A 209 66.55 -36.05 41.92
C ALA A 209 66.88 -37.46 42.46
N SER A 210 66.08 -38.48 42.13
CA SER A 210 66.42 -39.88 42.37
C SER A 210 66.06 -40.75 41.17
N VAL A 211 67.13 -41.23 40.53
CA VAL A 211 67.25 -42.39 39.64
C VAL A 211 67.07 -42.12 38.14
N ASP A 212 68.21 -42.17 37.47
CA ASP A 212 68.38 -42.39 36.03
C ASP A 212 68.07 -43.84 35.64
N GLU A 213 67.54 -43.95 34.42
CA GLU A 213 67.50 -45.10 33.49
C GLU A 213 66.79 -46.39 33.89
N GLU A 214 65.73 -46.75 33.14
CA GLU A 214 65.75 -47.98 32.34
C GLU A 214 64.74 -47.91 31.18
N GLU A 215 65.25 -48.21 29.99
CA GLU A 215 64.58 -48.42 28.72
C GLU A 215 63.70 -49.68 28.77
N SER A 216 62.41 -49.61 28.39
CA SER A 216 61.70 -50.82 27.92
C SER A 216 60.38 -50.54 27.18
N THR A 217 60.48 -50.72 25.87
CA THR A 217 59.57 -51.40 24.93
C THR A 217 58.04 -51.36 25.11
N ASP A 218 57.41 -50.85 24.05
CA ASP A 218 56.37 -51.52 23.25
C ASP A 218 55.15 -52.14 23.96
N LYS A 219 54.00 -51.45 23.83
CA LYS A 219 52.79 -52.05 23.23
C LYS A 219 51.75 -51.00 22.88
N THR A 220 51.50 -50.93 21.58
CA THR A 220 50.37 -50.25 20.95
C THR A 220 49.08 -51.01 21.29
N GLU A 221 48.09 -50.36 21.90
CA GLU A 221 46.68 -50.77 21.77
C GLU A 221 45.82 -49.58 21.34
N SER A 222 45.66 -49.55 20.02
CA SER A 222 44.51 -49.06 19.26
C SER A 222 43.19 -49.12 20.04
N TYR A 223 42.45 -48.01 20.08
CA TYR A 223 41.04 -48.04 19.65
C TYR A 223 40.73 -46.83 18.77
N HIS A 224 40.54 -47.16 17.50
CA HIS A 224 39.89 -46.38 16.48
C HIS A 224 38.37 -46.56 16.66
N SER A 225 37.65 -45.46 16.87
CA SER A 225 36.28 -45.26 16.37
C SER A 225 35.97 -43.79 16.61
N GLY A 226 35.97 -42.93 15.60
CA GLY A 226 35.32 -43.15 14.32
C GLY A 226 34.15 -42.18 14.27
N SER A 227 34.36 -41.11 13.51
CA SER A 227 33.35 -40.31 12.82
C SER A 227 32.29 -39.59 13.67
N ASN A 228 32.41 -38.26 13.72
CA ASN A 228 31.37 -37.48 13.07
C ASN A 228 31.98 -36.19 12.49
N ALA A 229 32.43 -36.31 11.24
CA ALA A 229 32.62 -35.17 10.36
C ALA A 229 31.34 -35.02 9.54
N GLU A 230 30.82 -33.79 9.54
CA GLU A 230 30.07 -33.14 8.47
C GLU A 230 28.79 -33.79 7.97
N GLU A 231 27.67 -33.10 8.16
CA GLU A 231 27.09 -32.26 7.11
C GLU A 231 25.84 -31.55 7.65
N SER A 232 25.65 -30.29 7.22
CA SER A 232 24.36 -29.78 6.69
C SER A 232 23.17 -29.72 7.68
N GLU A 233 22.35 -28.69 7.81
CA GLU A 233 22.03 -27.45 7.13
C GLU A 233 21.05 -26.75 8.11
N GLU A 234 21.26 -25.47 8.42
CA GLU A 234 20.40 -24.38 7.97
C GLU A 234 18.98 -24.27 8.60
N GLU A 235 18.76 -23.04 9.09
CA GLU A 235 17.50 -22.29 9.04
C GLU A 235 16.41 -22.59 10.07
N ALA A 236 16.50 -21.84 11.17
CA ALA A 236 15.32 -21.18 11.71
C ALA A 236 15.52 -19.68 11.60
N ASP A 237 14.88 -19.02 10.62
CA ASP A 237 14.34 -17.70 10.90
C ASP A 237 13.04 -17.35 10.19
N LYS A 238 12.12 -16.89 11.03
CA LYS A 238 10.86 -16.29 10.66
C LYS A 238 11.14 -14.81 10.33
N LYS A 239 10.91 -14.46 9.06
CA LYS A 239 9.98 -13.39 8.63
C LYS A 239 10.24 -11.93 9.09
N ILE A 240 10.37 -11.07 8.06
CA ILE A 240 9.99 -9.63 7.96
C ILE A 240 11.06 -8.56 8.30
N THR A 241 11.56 -7.97 7.19
CA THR A 241 11.83 -6.55 6.88
C THR A 241 12.72 -5.68 7.78
N SER A 242 13.77 -5.13 7.17
CA SER A 242 14.04 -3.69 7.26
C SER A 242 14.68 -3.18 5.96
N SER A 243 14.23 -2.00 5.56
CA SER A 243 14.77 -1.19 4.47
C SER A 243 15.83 -0.24 5.03
N SER A 244 17.01 -0.16 4.42
CA SER A 244 17.67 1.12 4.12
C SER A 244 18.85 0.98 3.15
N LYS A 245 19.02 2.01 2.31
CA LYS A 245 20.05 2.33 1.30
C LYS A 245 21.51 2.20 1.82
N ASP A 246 22.56 1.99 1.00
CA ASP A 246 23.07 2.81 -0.12
C ASP A 246 24.13 2.06 -1.00
N ILE A 247 24.40 2.62 -2.18
CA ILE A 247 25.28 2.18 -3.29
C ILE A 247 26.79 2.29 -2.91
N PRO A 248 27.72 1.51 -3.53
CA PRO A 248 28.64 2.14 -4.51
C PRO A 248 29.08 1.28 -5.72
N ALA A 249 29.15 1.99 -6.86
CA ALA A 249 30.14 2.01 -7.95
C ALA A 249 30.89 0.73 -8.41
N GLY A 250 30.85 0.48 -9.74
CA GLY A 250 31.79 -0.44 -10.40
C GLY A 250 31.71 -0.61 -11.93
N ARG A 251 32.04 0.45 -12.68
CA ARG A 251 32.68 0.46 -14.03
C ARG A 251 32.23 -0.53 -15.14
N GLY A 252 31.70 0.04 -16.23
CA GLY A 252 31.72 -0.53 -17.58
C GLY A 252 31.82 0.56 -18.65
N ARG A 253 32.98 0.68 -19.30
CA ARG A 253 33.44 1.73 -20.23
C ARG A 253 32.82 1.64 -21.64
N GLY A 254 32.51 2.81 -22.22
CA GLY A 254 32.70 3.17 -23.65
C GLY A 254 31.56 2.79 -24.60
N ARG A 255 31.17 3.59 -25.61
CA ARG A 255 31.90 4.62 -26.36
C ARG A 255 30.91 5.54 -27.10
N LYS A 256 31.13 6.86 -27.03
CA LYS A 256 30.40 7.89 -27.79
C LYS A 256 30.78 7.88 -29.27
N ARG A 257 29.84 8.20 -30.15
CA ARG A 257 30.09 8.96 -31.38
C ARG A 257 28.89 9.84 -31.70
N ALA A 258 29.12 11.16 -31.61
CA ALA A 258 28.28 12.17 -32.27
C ALA A 258 29.01 12.57 -33.56
N THR A 259 28.23 12.82 -34.61
CA THR A 259 28.68 13.56 -35.79
C THR A 259 27.64 14.61 -36.14
N ARG A 260 28.14 15.83 -36.35
CA ARG A 260 27.49 17.05 -36.80
C ARG A 260 26.69 16.86 -38.09
N LYS A 261 25.54 17.53 -38.20
CA LYS A 261 25.39 18.75 -39.03
C LYS A 261 24.17 19.53 -38.57
#